data_AF-A0A9D7UFU3-F1
#
_entry.id   AF-A0A9D7UFU3-F1
#
_cell.length_a   1.000
_cell.length_b   1.000
_cell.length_c   1.000
_cell.angle_alpha   90.00
_cell.angle_beta   90.00
_cell.angle_gamma   90.00
#
_symmetry.space_group_name_H-M   'P 1'
#
loop_
_entity.id
_entity.type
_entity.pdbx_description
1 polymer ?
#
loop_
_entity_poly.entity_id
_entity_poly.type
_entity_poly.pdbx_seq_one_letter_code
_entity_poly.pdbx_strand_id
1 'polypeptide(L)'
;MNQNKKQYKFFFHYVLDFILFIYRSLHNFLKYVGKNFSRVEQPIEALIGIIILIISIIFLFILFQKSKFYSIIGGAYEITSVFNNVNSITIGTDVLLNGVKVGIIEDIELQDNYDVRIDLLINDSIEIPIDSIATISSMNIIGSASITILSGVSQQIMVENDEIETKSTESLETLIRKTLFSTE
;
A
#
# COMPACT_ATOMS: atom_id res chain seq x y z
N MET A 1 -17.36 -8.12 -13.43
CA MET A 1 -17.55 -9.20 -12.42
C MET A 1 -16.36 -9.13 -11.47
N ASN A 2 -16.67 -8.89 -10.19
CA ASN A 2 -15.86 -8.20 -9.17
C ASN A 2 -14.58 -8.99 -8.74
N GLN A 3 -13.39 -8.48 -9.08
CA GLN A 3 -12.07 -9.05 -8.74
C GLN A 3 -11.67 -8.81 -7.28
N ASN A 4 -12.28 -7.83 -6.59
CA ASN A 4 -11.96 -7.51 -5.20
C ASN A 4 -12.47 -8.56 -4.23
N LYS A 5 -13.61 -9.21 -4.53
CA LYS A 5 -14.08 -10.39 -3.77
C LYS A 5 -13.07 -11.54 -3.77
N LYS A 6 -12.14 -11.60 -4.72
CA LYS A 6 -11.11 -12.66 -4.79
C LYS A 6 -9.92 -12.34 -3.87
N GLN A 7 -9.50 -11.08 -3.80
CA GLN A 7 -8.42 -10.59 -2.93
C GLN A 7 -8.78 -10.70 -1.43
N TYR A 8 -9.97 -10.26 -1.01
CA TYR A 8 -10.44 -10.41 0.38
C TYR A 8 -10.58 -11.87 0.80
N LYS A 9 -10.98 -12.75 -0.13
CA LYS A 9 -11.08 -14.19 0.11
C LYS A 9 -9.70 -14.84 0.26
N PHE A 10 -8.69 -14.30 -0.43
CA PHE A 10 -7.30 -14.75 -0.35
C PHE A 10 -6.64 -14.33 0.96
N PHE A 11 -6.81 -13.08 1.38
CA PHE A 11 -6.35 -12.58 2.68
C PHE A 11 -7.00 -13.33 3.86
N PHE A 12 -8.33 -13.51 3.81
CA PHE A 12 -9.05 -14.29 4.82
C PHE A 12 -8.55 -15.74 4.88
N HIS A 13 -8.22 -16.35 3.73
CA HIS A 13 -7.68 -17.70 3.69
C HIS A 13 -6.29 -17.80 4.33
N TYR A 14 -5.36 -16.89 4.02
CA TYR A 14 -4.03 -16.90 4.65
C TYR A 14 -4.08 -16.64 6.14
N VAL A 15 -4.90 -15.69 6.58
CA VAL A 15 -5.05 -15.39 8.01
C VAL A 15 -5.66 -16.59 8.74
N LEU A 16 -6.68 -17.22 8.15
CA LEU A 16 -7.31 -18.41 8.72
C LEU A 16 -6.35 -19.61 8.77
N ASP A 17 -5.63 -19.88 7.69
CA ASP A 17 -4.66 -20.97 7.59
C ASP A 17 -3.51 -20.77 8.58
N PHE A 18 -3.10 -19.51 8.78
CA PHE A 18 -2.06 -19.16 9.74
C PHE A 18 -2.55 -19.26 11.20
N ILE A 19 -3.78 -18.84 11.49
CA ILE A 19 -4.42 -19.07 12.81
C ILE A 19 -4.54 -20.58 13.09
N LEU A 20 -4.94 -21.37 12.09
CA LEU A 20 -5.02 -22.83 12.20
C LEU A 20 -3.64 -23.46 12.38
N PHE A 21 -2.60 -22.94 11.72
CA PHE A 21 -1.21 -23.35 11.91
C PHE A 21 -0.76 -23.08 13.35
N ILE A 22 -1.05 -21.91 13.90
CA ILE A 22 -0.74 -21.55 15.30
C ILE A 22 -1.48 -22.50 16.25
N TYR A 23 -2.79 -22.70 16.06
CA TYR A 23 -3.58 -23.60 16.89
C TYR A 23 -3.01 -25.03 16.87
N ARG A 24 -2.66 -25.54 15.68
CA ARG A 24 -2.08 -26.88 15.51
C ARG A 24 -0.69 -26.99 16.14
N SER A 25 0.15 -25.98 15.97
CA SER A 25 1.49 -25.91 16.55
C SER A 25 1.41 -25.86 18.08
N LEU A 26 0.52 -25.04 18.64
CA LEU A 26 0.25 -24.96 20.07
C LEU A 26 -0.31 -26.28 20.62
N HIS A 27 -1.24 -26.93 19.92
CA HIS A 27 -1.80 -28.22 20.33
C HIS A 27 -0.73 -29.33 20.36
N ASN A 28 0.11 -29.40 19.32
CA ASN A 28 1.22 -30.35 19.25
C ASN A 28 2.25 -30.10 20.35
N PHE A 29 2.53 -28.83 20.65
CA PHE A 29 3.44 -28.45 21.71
C PHE A 29 2.88 -28.80 23.10
N LEU A 30 1.61 -28.51 23.39
CA LEU A 30 0.97 -28.90 24.65
C LEU A 30 0.99 -30.42 24.85
N LYS A 31 0.80 -31.20 23.78
CA LYS A 31 0.94 -32.66 23.81
C LYS A 31 2.38 -33.11 24.07
N TYR A 32 3.36 -32.43 23.48
CA TYR A 32 4.79 -32.71 23.69
C TYR A 32 5.22 -32.39 25.14
N VAL A 33 4.81 -31.23 25.65
CA VAL A 33 5.07 -30.78 27.01
C VAL A 33 4.36 -31.68 28.02
N GLY A 34 3.09 -32.04 27.81
CA GLY A 34 2.36 -32.97 28.67
C GLY A 34 3.01 -34.36 28.75
N LYS A 35 3.69 -34.81 27.68
CA LYS A 35 4.43 -36.09 27.66
C LYS A 35 5.81 -36.01 28.34
N ASN A 36 6.44 -34.84 28.33
CA ASN A 36 7.79 -34.61 28.86
C ASN A 36 7.79 -33.78 30.17
N PHE A 37 6.63 -33.60 30.81
CA PHE A 37 6.39 -32.70 31.93
C PHE A 37 7.26 -33.00 33.16
N SER A 38 7.76 -34.22 33.28
CA SER A 38 8.63 -34.68 34.38
C SER A 38 10.10 -34.23 34.26
N ARG A 39 10.50 -33.52 33.19
CA ARG A 39 11.90 -33.10 32.96
C ARG A 39 12.13 -31.59 32.92
N VAL A 40 11.09 -30.77 33.00
CA VAL A 40 11.21 -29.31 32.91
C VAL A 40 10.91 -28.71 34.29
N GLU A 41 11.87 -27.99 34.87
CA GLU A 41 11.73 -27.44 36.22
C GLU A 41 10.67 -26.32 36.29
N GLN A 42 10.49 -25.54 35.20
CA GLN A 42 9.52 -24.45 35.10
C GLN A 42 8.75 -24.47 33.76
N PRO A 43 7.77 -25.38 33.59
CA PRO A 43 7.06 -25.56 32.31
C PRO A 43 6.19 -24.36 31.90
N ILE A 44 5.78 -23.52 32.85
CA ILE A 44 4.96 -22.33 32.60
C ILE A 44 5.79 -21.22 31.96
N GLU A 45 7.01 -20.97 32.44
CA GLU A 45 7.90 -19.94 31.90
C GLU A 45 8.33 -20.26 30.46
N ALA A 46 8.63 -21.53 30.17
CA ALA A 46 8.96 -21.99 28.82
C ALA A 46 7.77 -21.83 27.85
N LEU A 47 6.54 -22.07 28.32
CA LEU A 47 5.32 -21.86 27.52
C LEU A 47 5.11 -20.37 27.20
N ILE A 48 5.29 -19.48 28.19
CA ILE A 48 5.17 -18.04 28.01
C ILE A 48 6.21 -17.53 27.00
N GLY A 49 7.46 -17.98 27.10
CA GLY A 49 8.51 -17.61 26.16
C GLY A 49 8.18 -17.97 24.71
N ILE A 50 7.62 -19.16 24.48
CA ILE A 50 7.21 -19.61 23.13
C ILE A 50 6.02 -18.79 22.61
N ILE A 51 5.04 -18.47 23.46
CA ILE A 51 3.90 -17.63 23.08
C ILE A 51 4.37 -16.24 22.64
N ILE A 52 5.25 -15.61 23.42
CA ILE A 52 5.80 -14.29 23.09
C ILE A 52 6.61 -14.35 21.78
N LEU A 53 7.38 -15.41 21.56
CA LEU A 53 8.16 -15.62 20.33
C LEU A 53 7.23 -15.74 19.12
N ILE A 54 6.14 -16.51 19.23
CA ILE A 54 5.13 -16.63 18.18
C ILE A 54 4.53 -15.26 17.89
N ILE A 55 4.02 -14.54 18.90
CA ILE A 55 3.44 -13.20 18.73
C ILE A 55 4.42 -12.24 18.05
N SER A 56 5.71 -12.29 18.41
CA SER A 56 6.75 -11.45 17.80
C SER A 56 6.98 -11.78 16.33
N ILE A 57 6.93 -13.07 15.94
CA ILE A 57 7.01 -13.48 14.53
C ILE A 57 5.79 -12.98 13.76
N ILE A 58 4.59 -13.09 14.32
CA ILE A 58 3.36 -12.56 13.71
C ILE A 58 3.49 -11.06 13.50
N PHE A 59 3.93 -10.35 14.53
CA PHE A 59 4.12 -8.91 14.48
C PHE A 59 5.13 -8.52 13.40
N LEU A 60 6.28 -9.18 13.33
CA LEU A 60 7.28 -8.96 12.27
C LEU A 60 6.69 -9.24 10.88
N PHE A 61 5.98 -10.35 10.71
CA PHE A 61 5.35 -10.70 9.43
C PHE A 61 4.36 -9.62 8.96
N ILE A 62 3.57 -9.05 9.89
CA ILE A 62 2.69 -7.91 9.60
C ILE A 62 3.49 -6.64 9.29
N LEU A 63 4.59 -6.38 10.01
CA LEU A 63 5.46 -5.22 9.76
C LEU A 63 6.12 -5.26 8.37
N PHE A 64 6.47 -6.43 7.86
CA PHE A 64 7.02 -6.58 6.51
C PHE A 64 5.98 -6.31 5.41
N GLN A 65 4.69 -6.35 5.72
CA GLN A 65 3.59 -6.08 4.78
C GLN A 65 3.12 -4.60 4.81
N LYS A 66 3.91 -3.70 5.42
CA LYS A 66 3.50 -2.34 5.81
C LYS A 66 3.06 -1.37 4.69
N SER A 67 3.09 -1.73 3.41
CA SER A 67 2.36 -0.97 2.37
C SER A 67 0.85 -1.03 2.55
N LYS A 68 0.30 -2.13 3.09
CA LYS A 68 -1.16 -2.40 3.01
C LYS A 68 -1.95 -2.03 4.26
N PHE A 69 -1.31 -1.44 5.26
CA PHE A 69 -1.90 -1.22 6.59
C PHE A 69 -3.02 -0.17 6.58
N TYR A 70 -2.98 0.77 5.64
CA TYR A 70 -4.00 1.83 5.52
C TYR A 70 -5.36 1.26 5.09
N SER A 71 -5.39 0.20 4.27
CA SER A 71 -6.60 -0.50 3.82
C SER A 71 -7.33 -1.27 4.95
N ILE A 72 -6.62 -1.67 6.01
CA ILE A 72 -7.17 -2.56 7.05
C ILE A 72 -7.94 -1.79 8.15
N ILE A 73 -7.67 -0.49 8.35
CA ILE A 73 -8.14 0.26 9.55
C ILE A 73 -9.19 1.33 9.24
N GLY A 74 -9.20 1.89 8.03
CA GLY A 74 -10.24 2.78 7.55
C GLY A 74 -10.46 2.45 6.08
N GLY A 75 -11.69 2.12 5.70
CA GLY A 75 -11.97 1.64 4.35
C GLY A 75 -11.31 2.52 3.30
N ALA A 76 -10.67 1.87 2.35
CA ALA A 76 -9.95 2.53 1.28
C ALA A 76 -10.12 1.70 0.00
N TYR A 77 -10.09 2.37 -1.13
CA TYR A 77 -10.11 1.73 -2.44
C TYR A 77 -8.85 2.11 -3.21
N GLU A 78 -8.37 1.15 -4.00
CA GLU A 78 -7.18 1.30 -4.82
C GLU A 78 -7.55 1.91 -6.17
N ILE A 79 -6.79 2.87 -6.66
CA ILE A 79 -6.82 3.32 -8.06
C ILE A 79 -5.39 3.37 -8.59
N THR A 80 -5.21 3.19 -9.88
CA THR A 80 -3.89 3.08 -10.47
C THR A 80 -3.58 4.30 -11.33
N SER A 81 -2.32 4.70 -11.39
CA SER A 81 -1.87 5.79 -12.26
C SER A 81 -0.57 5.40 -12.95
N VAL A 82 -0.37 5.85 -14.18
CA VAL A 82 0.83 5.54 -14.95
C VAL A 82 1.54 6.83 -15.33
N PHE A 83 2.80 6.97 -14.95
CA PHE A 83 3.62 8.14 -15.25
C PHE A 83 4.88 7.73 -16.02
N ASN A 84 5.26 8.54 -17.00
CA ASN A 84 6.53 8.35 -17.73
C ASN A 84 7.78 8.67 -16.90
N ASN A 85 7.63 9.50 -15.87
CA ASN A 85 8.71 9.88 -14.97
C ASN A 85 8.14 10.25 -13.60
N VAL A 86 8.76 9.72 -12.56
CA VAL A 86 8.39 9.98 -11.18
C VAL A 86 9.62 10.46 -10.42
N ASN A 87 9.77 11.76 -10.30
CA ASN A 87 10.85 12.35 -9.52
C ASN A 87 10.35 12.64 -8.10
N SER A 88 11.14 12.26 -7.10
CA SER A 88 10.96 12.67 -5.69
C SER A 88 9.66 12.22 -5.01
N ILE A 89 9.12 11.06 -5.40
CA ILE A 89 8.04 10.37 -4.67
C ILE A 89 8.48 8.97 -4.23
N THR A 90 7.92 8.49 -3.14
CA THR A 90 8.21 7.18 -2.55
C THR A 90 6.91 6.55 -2.03
N ILE A 91 6.94 5.25 -1.75
CA ILE A 91 5.83 4.58 -1.05
C ILE A 91 5.51 5.33 0.24
N GLY A 92 4.22 5.57 0.49
CA GLY A 92 3.72 6.36 1.62
C GLY A 92 3.67 7.88 1.39
N THR A 93 4.10 8.38 0.22
CA THR A 93 3.87 9.78 -0.18
C THR A 93 2.37 10.09 -0.23
N ASP A 94 2.00 11.29 0.18
CA ASP A 94 0.61 11.73 0.24
C ASP A 94 -0.02 11.91 -1.15
N VAL A 95 -1.28 11.48 -1.26
CA VAL A 95 -2.16 11.79 -2.38
C VAL A 95 -3.13 12.88 -1.95
N LEU A 96 -3.15 13.98 -2.70
CA LEU A 96 -3.93 15.16 -2.42
C LEU A 96 -5.06 15.32 -3.44
N LEU A 97 -6.26 15.65 -2.99
CA LEU A 97 -7.36 16.11 -3.85
C LEU A 97 -7.53 17.60 -3.63
N ASN A 98 -7.29 18.41 -4.67
CA ASN A 98 -7.37 19.87 -4.58
C ASN A 98 -6.58 20.46 -3.38
N GLY A 99 -5.44 19.84 -3.01
CA GLY A 99 -4.59 20.27 -1.90
C GLY A 99 -4.91 19.66 -0.53
N VAL A 100 -5.96 18.84 -0.41
CA VAL A 100 -6.32 18.13 0.83
C VAL A 100 -5.89 16.68 0.74
N LYS A 101 -5.23 16.15 1.77
CA LYS A 101 -4.82 14.74 1.81
C LYS A 101 -6.05 13.83 1.81
N VAL A 102 -6.11 12.93 0.82
CA VAL A 102 -7.18 11.94 0.64
C VAL A 102 -6.68 10.50 0.60
N GLY A 103 -5.37 10.30 0.49
CA GLY A 103 -4.79 8.97 0.35
C GLY A 103 -3.27 8.97 0.47
N ILE A 104 -2.68 7.83 0.11
CA ILE A 104 -1.23 7.59 0.07
C ILE A 104 -0.87 6.71 -1.12
N ILE A 105 0.40 6.75 -1.53
CA ILE A 105 0.97 5.78 -2.47
C ILE A 105 1.18 4.45 -1.75
N GLU A 106 0.53 3.38 -2.23
CA GLU A 106 0.69 2.03 -1.70
C GLU A 106 1.87 1.29 -2.34
N ASP A 107 2.03 1.39 -3.66
CA ASP A 107 3.10 0.71 -4.39
C ASP A 107 3.58 1.49 -5.61
N ILE A 108 4.81 1.21 -6.04
CA ILE A 108 5.45 1.80 -7.21
C ILE A 108 6.17 0.70 -7.98
N GLU A 109 5.76 0.47 -9.23
CA GLU A 109 6.28 -0.58 -10.10
C GLU A 109 6.75 0.00 -11.44
N LEU A 110 7.97 -0.37 -11.86
CA LEU A 110 8.47 -0.06 -13.19
C LEU A 110 7.97 -1.13 -14.17
N GLN A 111 7.22 -0.70 -15.18
CA GLN A 111 6.67 -1.56 -16.23
C GLN A 111 7.72 -1.84 -17.32
N ASP A 112 7.46 -2.87 -18.13
CA ASP A 112 8.35 -3.29 -19.24
C ASP A 112 8.60 -2.18 -20.27
N ASN A 113 7.65 -1.25 -20.42
CA ASN A 113 7.74 -0.10 -21.32
C ASN A 113 8.46 1.11 -20.69
N TYR A 114 9.09 0.94 -19.52
CA TYR A 114 9.75 1.97 -18.72
C TYR A 114 8.82 3.02 -18.10
N ASP A 115 7.51 2.89 -18.26
CA ASP A 115 6.57 3.70 -17.50
C ASP A 115 6.50 3.19 -16.05
N VAL A 116 6.12 4.08 -15.15
CA VAL A 116 5.98 3.77 -13.74
C VAL A 116 4.50 3.72 -13.39
N ARG A 117 4.04 2.51 -13.03
CA ARG A 117 2.72 2.28 -12.46
C ARG A 117 2.78 2.57 -10.97
N ILE A 118 1.82 3.36 -10.49
CA ILE A 118 1.69 3.73 -9.09
C ILE A 118 0.29 3.34 -8.63
N ASP A 119 0.26 2.54 -7.58
CA ASP A 119 -0.97 2.11 -6.93
C ASP A 119 -1.27 3.11 -5.80
N LEU A 120 -2.42 3.79 -5.92
CA LEU A 120 -2.88 4.83 -5.03
C LEU A 120 -3.98 4.29 -4.14
N LEU A 121 -3.86 4.49 -2.84
CA LEU A 121 -4.86 4.07 -1.88
C LEU A 121 -5.62 5.28 -1.37
N ILE A 122 -6.90 5.37 -1.75
CA ILE A 122 -7.79 6.51 -1.48
C ILE A 122 -8.80 6.12 -0.40
N ASN A 123 -9.07 7.05 0.51
CA ASN A 123 -10.10 6.87 1.54
C ASN A 123 -11.49 6.63 0.91
N ASP A 124 -12.23 5.64 1.40
CA ASP A 124 -13.58 5.26 0.92
C ASP A 124 -14.64 6.36 1.01
N SER A 125 -14.42 7.35 1.88
CA SER A 125 -15.31 8.47 2.09
C SER A 125 -15.15 9.57 1.02
N ILE A 126 -14.17 9.41 0.13
CA ILE A 126 -13.86 10.35 -0.95
C ILE A 126 -14.28 9.75 -2.28
N GLU A 127 -15.09 10.48 -3.03
CA GLU A 127 -15.50 10.11 -4.38
C GLU A 127 -14.67 10.90 -5.40
N ILE A 128 -13.96 10.20 -6.29
CA ILE A 128 -13.16 10.79 -7.37
C ILE A 128 -13.90 10.61 -8.70
N PRO A 129 -14.29 11.69 -9.41
CA PRO A 129 -14.87 11.58 -10.75
C PRO A 129 -13.95 10.89 -11.76
N ILE A 130 -14.49 10.12 -12.71
CA ILE A 130 -13.69 9.38 -13.72
C ILE A 130 -12.89 10.27 -14.68
N ASP A 131 -13.26 11.54 -14.82
CA ASP A 131 -12.60 12.54 -15.65
C ASP A 131 -11.57 13.36 -14.84
N SER A 132 -11.22 12.89 -13.65
CA SER A 132 -10.17 13.50 -12.83
C SER A 132 -8.79 13.20 -13.39
N ILE A 133 -7.86 14.13 -13.16
CA ILE A 133 -6.49 14.03 -13.67
C ILE A 133 -5.52 14.02 -12.49
N ALA A 134 -4.61 13.04 -12.48
CA ALA A 134 -3.51 12.97 -11.54
C ALA A 134 -2.26 13.67 -12.10
N THR A 135 -1.60 14.46 -11.27
CA THR A 135 -0.37 15.17 -11.62
C THR A 135 0.62 15.11 -10.46
N ILE A 136 1.91 15.09 -10.77
CA ILE A 136 2.97 15.18 -9.76
C ILE A 136 3.24 16.65 -9.50
N SER A 137 3.05 17.07 -8.25
CA SER A 137 3.26 18.44 -7.79
C SER A 137 4.32 18.47 -6.68
N SER A 138 5.35 19.30 -6.88
CA SER A 138 6.37 19.56 -5.85
C SER A 138 5.78 20.47 -4.78
N MET A 139 5.69 19.98 -3.55
CA MET A 139 5.10 20.76 -2.44
C MET A 139 6.02 21.93 -2.06
N ASN A 140 7.35 21.74 -2.18
CA ASN A 140 8.36 22.68 -1.76
C ASN A 140 9.59 22.63 -2.68
N ILE A 141 10.35 23.72 -2.74
CA ILE A 141 11.63 23.83 -3.49
C ILE A 141 12.70 22.84 -2.97
N ILE A 142 12.49 22.29 -1.77
CA ILE A 142 13.43 21.42 -1.04
C ILE A 142 13.16 19.91 -1.33
N GLY A 143 12.39 19.59 -2.38
CA GLY A 143 12.52 18.29 -3.04
C GLY A 143 11.59 17.16 -2.60
N SER A 144 10.49 17.44 -1.90
CA SER A 144 9.40 16.46 -1.74
C SER A 144 8.28 16.74 -2.75
N ALA A 145 7.89 15.71 -3.50
CA ALA A 145 6.75 15.74 -4.40
C ALA A 145 5.56 14.97 -3.80
N SER A 146 4.37 15.26 -4.32
CA SER A 146 3.10 14.62 -3.98
C SER A 146 2.29 14.38 -5.24
N ILE A 147 1.37 13.42 -5.20
CA ILE A 147 0.40 13.24 -6.29
C ILE A 147 -0.81 14.10 -5.97
N THR A 148 -1.12 15.03 -6.85
CA THR A 148 -2.32 15.88 -6.77
C THR A 148 -3.32 15.42 -7.80
N ILE A 149 -4.54 15.13 -7.34
CA ILE A 149 -5.70 14.82 -8.14
C ILE A 149 -6.50 16.11 -8.32
N LEU A 150 -6.75 16.45 -9.58
CA LEU A 150 -7.64 17.52 -9.98
C LEU A 150 -8.99 16.90 -10.29
N SER A 151 -10.00 17.23 -9.49
CA SER A 151 -11.36 16.71 -9.66
C SER A 151 -11.92 17.16 -11.01
N GLY A 152 -12.48 16.21 -11.75
CA GLY A 152 -13.32 16.50 -12.90
C GLY A 152 -14.75 16.90 -12.50
N VAL A 153 -15.66 16.92 -13.49
CA VAL A 153 -17.07 17.31 -13.34
C VAL A 153 -18.03 16.16 -13.67
N SER A 154 -17.51 14.97 -13.99
CA SER A 154 -18.33 13.80 -14.27
C SER A 154 -19.16 13.39 -13.05
N GLN A 155 -20.36 12.90 -13.32
CA GLN A 155 -21.23 12.28 -12.31
C GLN A 155 -20.85 10.81 -12.05
N GLN A 156 -19.99 10.23 -12.90
CA GLN A 156 -19.48 8.88 -12.73
C GLN A 156 -18.22 8.93 -11.86
N ILE A 157 -18.16 8.07 -10.84
CA ILE A 157 -17.08 7.99 -9.86
C ILE A 157 -16.20 6.77 -10.19
N MET A 158 -14.89 6.94 -10.01
CA MET A 158 -13.90 5.87 -10.14
C MET A 158 -14.18 4.76 -9.13
N VAL A 159 -13.96 3.52 -9.54
CA VAL A 159 -14.08 2.33 -8.69
C VAL A 159 -12.71 1.70 -8.45
N GLU A 160 -12.68 0.73 -7.54
CA GLU A 160 -11.47 0.02 -7.17
C GLU A 160 -10.79 -0.65 -8.38
N ASN A 161 -9.50 -0.37 -8.56
CA ASN A 161 -8.61 -0.70 -9.68
C ASN A 161 -8.84 0.09 -10.98
N ASP A 162 -9.60 1.17 -10.97
CA ASP A 162 -9.66 2.05 -12.14
C ASP A 162 -8.35 2.81 -12.33
N GLU A 163 -8.00 3.06 -13.59
CA GLU A 163 -6.83 3.84 -13.96
C GLU A 163 -7.21 5.32 -14.13
N ILE A 164 -6.55 6.20 -13.36
CA ILE A 164 -6.75 7.65 -13.48
C ILE A 164 -5.87 8.21 -14.60
N GLU A 165 -6.43 9.14 -15.37
CA GLU A 165 -5.66 9.83 -16.40
C GLU A 165 -4.55 10.66 -15.75
N THR A 166 -3.33 10.55 -16.27
CA THR A 166 -2.17 11.28 -15.75
C THR A 166 -1.75 12.38 -16.70
N LYS A 167 -1.25 13.47 -16.12
CA LYS A 167 -0.60 14.53 -16.88
C LYS A 167 0.82 14.70 -16.39
N SER A 168 1.77 14.42 -17.28
CA SER A 168 3.18 14.67 -17.02
C SER A 168 3.40 16.17 -16.77
N THR A 169 3.93 16.50 -15.60
CA THR A 169 4.46 17.84 -15.34
C THR A 169 5.85 17.88 -15.93
N GLU A 170 6.09 18.71 -16.94
CA GLU A 170 7.44 18.90 -17.45
C GLU A 170 8.31 19.48 -16.33
N SER A 171 9.44 18.82 -16.05
CA SER A 171 10.41 19.33 -15.07
C SER A 171 10.87 20.72 -15.49
N LEU A 172 11.07 21.61 -14.51
CA LEU A 172 11.70 22.91 -14.74
C LEU A 172 13.06 22.74 -15.45
N GLU A 173 13.78 21.65 -15.18
CA GLU A 173 15.02 21.32 -15.89
C GLU A 173 14.77 21.11 -17.40
N THR A 174 13.71 20.39 -17.75
CA THR A 174 13.32 20.15 -19.16
C THR A 174 12.92 21.45 -19.84
N LEU A 175 12.18 22.32 -19.14
CA LEU A 175 11.82 23.64 -19.64
C LEU A 175 13.05 24.53 -19.85
N ILE A 176 14.00 24.55 -18.90
CA ILE A 176 15.26 25.29 -19.02
C ILE A 176 16.08 24.74 -20.20
N ARG A 177 16.22 23.43 -20.33
CA ARG A 177 16.92 22.80 -21.48
C ARG A 177 16.25 23.18 -22.79
N LYS A 178 14.93 23.07 -22.88
CA LYS A 178 14.18 23.44 -24.08
C LYS A 178 14.41 24.90 -24.44
N THR A 179 14.32 25.83 -23.49
CA THR A 179 14.57 27.26 -23.74
C THR A 179 16.02 27.56 -24.11
N LEU A 180 17.00 26.90 -23.49
CA LEU A 180 18.42 27.15 -23.76
C LEU A 180 18.91 26.54 -25.06
N PHE A 181 18.35 25.40 -25.49
CA PHE A 181 18.82 24.66 -26.67
C PHE A 181 17.88 24.75 -27.88
N SER A 182 16.70 25.41 -27.80
CA SER A 182 15.80 25.61 -28.94
C SER A 182 16.08 26.88 -29.76
N THR A 183 17.22 27.55 -29.56
CA THR A 183 17.58 28.80 -30.26
C THR A 183 18.75 28.64 -31.24
N GLU A 184 18.98 27.42 -31.76
CA GLU A 184 19.80 27.19 -32.96
C GLU A 184 18.94 26.74 -34.14
#